data_AF-A0A9P6ATM5-F1
#
_entry.id   AF-A0A9P6ATM5-F1
#
_cell.length_a   1.000
_cell.length_b   1.000
_cell.length_c   1.000
_cell.angle_alpha   90.00
_cell.angle_beta   90.00
_cell.angle_gamma   90.00
#
_symmetry.space_group_name_H-M   'P 1'
#
loop_
_entity.id
_entity.type
_entity.pdbx_description
1 polymer ?
#
loop_
_entity_poly.entity_id
_entity_poly.type
_entity_poly.pdbx_seq_one_letter_code
_entity_poly.pdbx_strand_id
1 'polypeptide(L)'
;MPCQWTLEDAGDGFVRIRNREGRGKYLCADGDAQNGTRAICSTHQQTWKIIPFNGESNRFRIVLSATYYVIDLDNGRPTPGAPVFIWNDNGGLNQVWIFEPVEA
;
A
#
# COMPACT_ATOMS: atom_id res chain seq x y z
N MET A 1 -13.44 13.05 -5.71
CA MET A 1 -12.99 12.92 -4.32
C MET A 1 -11.49 12.77 -4.32
N PRO A 2 -10.73 13.42 -3.44
CA PRO A 2 -9.29 13.27 -3.43
C PRO A 2 -8.92 11.88 -2.87
N CYS A 3 -7.98 11.19 -3.53
CA CYS A 3 -7.49 9.88 -3.10
C CYS A 3 -6.49 10.05 -1.96
N GLN A 4 -6.99 10.30 -0.75
CA GLN A 4 -6.17 10.61 0.42
C GLN A 4 -6.16 9.47 1.44
N TRP A 5 -5.00 9.28 2.06
CA TRP A 5 -4.75 8.22 3.00
C TRP A 5 -4.08 8.78 4.26
N THR A 6 -4.38 8.18 5.41
CA THR A 6 -3.73 8.47 6.68
C THR A 6 -2.91 7.24 7.09
N LEU A 7 -1.64 7.44 7.42
CA LEU A 7 -0.80 6.41 8.02
C LEU A 7 -1.01 6.49 9.54
N GLU A 8 -1.70 5.50 10.10
CA GLU A 8 -1.92 5.39 11.54
C GLU A 8 -0.86 4.48 12.14
N ASP A 9 -0.13 4.94 13.15
CA ASP A 9 0.86 4.12 13.87
C ASP A 9 0.20 2.87 14.48
N ALA A 10 0.83 1.72 14.29
CA ALA A 10 0.39 0.44 14.83
C ALA A 10 1.40 -0.17 15.81
N GLY A 11 2.49 0.54 16.13
CA GLY A 11 3.58 0.04 16.96
C GLY A 11 4.62 -0.75 16.17
N ASP A 12 5.80 -0.95 16.75
CA ASP A 12 6.90 -1.76 16.22
C ASP A 12 7.34 -1.41 14.78
N GLY A 13 7.14 -0.15 14.38
CA GLY A 13 7.47 0.35 13.04
C GLY A 13 6.48 -0.06 11.95
N PHE A 14 5.28 -0.52 12.33
CA PHE A 14 4.18 -0.81 11.42
C PHE A 14 3.12 0.30 11.43
N VAL A 15 2.36 0.38 10.34
CA VAL A 15 1.26 1.32 10.17
C VAL A 15 0.01 0.61 9.66
N ARG A 16 -1.15 1.21 9.90
CA ARG A 16 -2.38 0.93 9.15
C ARG A 16 -2.58 2.06 8.15
N ILE A 17 -2.97 1.74 6.93
CA ILE A 17 -3.17 2.75 5.88
C ILE A 17 -4.66 2.97 5.71
N ARG A 18 -5.19 4.01 6.37
CA ARG A 18 -6.61 4.32 6.41
C ARG A 18 -7.02 5.19 5.22
N ASN A 19 -8.11 4.83 4.56
CA ASN A 19 -8.74 5.71 3.58
C ASN A 19 -9.41 6.90 4.30
N ARG A 20 -9.01 8.14 4.00
CA ARG A 20 -9.46 9.35 4.73
C ARG A 20 -10.99 9.53 4.63
N GLU A 21 -11.55 9.29 3.45
CA GLU A 21 -12.99 9.43 3.16
C GLU A 21 -13.78 8.13 3.44
N GLY A 22 -13.08 7.01 3.63
CA GLY A 22 -13.60 5.65 3.49
C GLY A 22 -14.36 5.10 4.70
N ARG A 23 -14.91 5.95 5.58
CA ARG A 23 -15.69 5.55 6.77
C ARG A 23 -15.02 4.46 7.62
N GLY A 24 -13.70 4.57 7.84
CA GLY A 24 -12.95 3.60 8.66
C GLY A 24 -12.50 2.34 7.92
N LYS A 25 -12.34 2.42 6.60
CA LYS A 25 -11.70 1.35 5.80
C LYS A 25 -10.20 1.57 5.66
N TYR A 26 -9.48 0.47 5.51
CA TYR A 26 -8.03 0.39 5.43
C TYR A 26 -7.60 -0.40 4.19
N LEU A 27 -6.39 -0.13 3.71
CA LEU A 27 -5.73 -0.94 2.70
C LEU A 27 -5.49 -2.35 3.25
N CYS A 28 -6.02 -3.36 2.55
CA CYS A 28 -5.91 -4.76 2.92
C CYS A 28 -5.70 -5.64 1.68
N ALA A 29 -5.15 -6.84 1.89
CA ALA A 29 -5.28 -7.93 0.94
C ALA A 29 -6.73 -8.47 0.97
N ASP A 30 -7.24 -8.89 -0.17
CA ASP A 30 -8.53 -9.58 -0.27
C ASP A 30 -8.39 -11.07 0.11
N GLY A 31 -8.29 -11.33 1.41
CA GLY A 31 -8.02 -12.65 1.98
C GLY A 31 -6.53 -12.90 2.19
N ASP A 32 -6.12 -14.17 2.05
CA ASP A 32 -4.73 -14.58 2.27
C ASP A 32 -3.81 -14.00 1.20
N ALA A 33 -2.69 -13.44 1.63
CA ALA A 33 -1.73 -12.80 0.74
C ALA A 33 -0.96 -13.82 -0.11
N GLN A 34 -1.15 -13.72 -1.42
CA GLN A 34 -0.38 -14.41 -2.45
C GLN A 34 -0.31 -13.54 -3.72
N ASN A 35 0.61 -13.87 -4.63
CA ASN A 35 0.69 -13.19 -5.92
C ASN A 35 -0.68 -13.16 -6.63
N GLY A 36 -1.16 -11.96 -6.94
CA GLY A 36 -2.42 -11.73 -7.65
C GLY A 36 -3.62 -11.51 -6.73
N THR A 37 -3.44 -11.58 -5.41
CA THR A 37 -4.47 -11.15 -4.45
C THR A 37 -4.74 -9.67 -4.65
N ARG A 38 -6.00 -9.25 -4.66
CA ARG A 38 -6.31 -7.82 -4.85
C ARG A 38 -5.99 -7.02 -3.60
N ALA A 39 -5.48 -5.81 -3.79
CA ALA A 39 -5.47 -4.79 -2.75
C ALA A 39 -6.84 -4.10 -2.72
N ILE A 40 -7.47 -4.05 -1.56
CA ILE A 40 -8.84 -3.55 -1.36
C ILE A 40 -8.93 -2.60 -0.16
N CYS A 41 -10.06 -1.89 -0.07
CA CYS A 41 -10.46 -1.17 1.14
C CYS A 41 -11.39 -2.06 1.98
N SER A 42 -10.93 -2.47 3.17
CA SER A 42 -11.66 -3.35 4.09
C SER A 42 -11.79 -2.72 5.47
N THR A 43 -12.72 -3.20 6.31
CA THR A 43 -12.79 -2.82 7.74
C THR A 43 -11.76 -3.58 8.58
N HIS A 44 -11.10 -4.59 8.01
CA HIS A 44 -9.95 -5.24 8.63
C HIS A 44 -8.79 -4.23 8.75
N GLN A 45 -8.03 -4.33 9.83
CA GLN A 45 -6.97 -3.39 10.16
C GLN A 45 -5.60 -4.02 9.92
N GLN A 46 -5.34 -4.37 8.66
CA GLN A 46 -4.07 -4.97 8.25
C GLN A 46 -2.92 -3.97 8.42
N THR A 47 -1.79 -4.48 8.87
CA THR A 47 -0.59 -3.70 9.14
C THR A 47 0.42 -3.81 8.00
N TRP A 48 1.15 -2.73 7.81
CA TRP A 48 2.11 -2.55 6.73
C TRP A 48 3.39 -1.92 7.26
N LYS A 49 4.51 -2.18 6.58
CA LYS A 49 5.77 -1.49 6.80
C LYS A 49 6.06 -0.59 5.60
N ILE A 50 6.44 0.66 5.87
CA ILE A 50 6.83 1.63 4.84
C ILE A 50 8.35 1.66 4.78
N ILE A 51 8.92 1.27 3.64
CA ILE A 51 10.37 1.16 3.46
C ILE A 51 10.83 2.16 2.39
N PRO A 52 11.77 3.08 2.69
CA PRO A 52 12.34 3.98 1.68
C PRO A 52 12.96 3.20 0.51
N PHE A 53 12.70 3.65 -0.71
CA PHE A 53 13.29 3.10 -1.92
C PHE A 53 14.55 3.88 -2.28
N ASN A 54 15.69 3.19 -2.40
CA ASN A 54 16.98 3.77 -2.79
C ASN A 54 17.45 4.97 -1.94
N GLY A 55 16.99 5.08 -0.69
CA GLY A 55 17.31 6.22 0.18
C GLY A 55 16.63 7.54 -0.23
N GLU A 56 15.70 7.50 -1.18
CA GLU A 56 14.91 8.66 -1.59
C GLU A 56 13.85 9.01 -0.54
N SER A 57 13.63 10.30 -0.29
CA SER A 57 12.81 10.78 0.81
C SER A 57 11.29 10.64 0.60
N ASN A 58 10.84 10.46 -0.65
CA ASN A 58 9.41 10.42 -0.99
C ASN A 58 8.99 9.14 -1.74
N ARG A 59 9.90 8.19 -1.98
CA ARG A 59 9.60 6.94 -2.68
C ARG A 59 9.70 5.76 -1.73
N PHE A 60 8.67 4.93 -1.72
CA PHE A 60 8.54 3.88 -0.74
C PHE A 60 8.05 2.56 -1.36
N ARG A 61 8.43 1.46 -0.73
CA ARG A 61 7.69 0.20 -0.80
C ARG A 61 6.71 0.13 0.36
N ILE A 62 5.52 -0.37 0.08
CA ILE A 62 4.49 -0.67 1.08
C ILE A 62 4.46 -2.18 1.25
N VAL A 63 5.07 -2.68 2.33
CA VAL A 63 5.27 -4.12 2.57
C VAL A 63 4.23 -4.62 3.54
N LEU A 64 3.57 -5.73 3.23
CA LEU A 64 2.68 -6.39 4.17
C LEU A 64 3.49 -6.92 5.38
N SER A 65 3.11 -6.52 6.59
CA SER A 65 3.81 -6.84 7.84
C SER A 65 4.22 -8.31 7.94
N ALA A 66 5.48 -8.53 8.32
CA ALA A 66 6.09 -9.86 8.49
C ALA A 66 6.08 -10.77 7.23
N THR A 67 5.93 -10.18 6.03
CA THR A 67 6.02 -10.90 4.75
C THR A 67 7.00 -10.23 3.78
N TYR A 68 7.15 -10.80 2.58
CA TYR A 68 7.86 -10.20 1.45
C TYR A 68 6.91 -9.65 0.37
N TYR A 69 5.61 -9.59 0.67
CA TYR A 69 4.60 -9.09 -0.25
C TYR A 69 4.51 -7.57 -0.20
N VAL A 70 4.32 -6.96 -1.37
CA VAL A 70 4.22 -5.50 -1.55
C VAL A 70 2.99 -5.13 -2.37
N ILE A 71 2.63 -3.85 -2.31
CA ILE A 71 1.61 -3.26 -3.17
C ILE A 71 2.17 -3.07 -4.59
N ASP A 72 1.52 -3.66 -5.58
CA ASP A 72 1.96 -3.76 -6.97
C ASP A 72 0.87 -3.23 -7.94
N LEU A 73 1.19 -2.24 -8.76
CA LEU A 73 0.32 -1.81 -9.85
C LEU A 73 0.44 -2.80 -11.02
N ASP A 74 -0.68 -3.37 -11.47
CA ASP A 74 -0.72 -4.40 -12.51
C ASP A 74 0.13 -4.04 -13.74
N ASN A 75 1.28 -4.72 -13.88
CA ASN A 75 2.25 -4.52 -14.95
C ASN A 75 2.67 -3.04 -15.14
N GLY A 76 2.56 -2.20 -14.11
CA GLY A 76 2.81 -0.76 -14.19
C GLY A 76 1.85 0.00 -15.13
N ARG A 77 0.67 -0.55 -15.43
CA ARG A 77 -0.27 0.04 -16.39
C ARG A 77 -0.88 1.33 -15.82
N PRO A 78 -0.68 2.49 -16.45
CA PRO A 78 -1.19 3.77 -15.94
C PRO A 78 -2.66 4.03 -16.32
N THR A 79 -3.35 3.04 -16.90
CA THR A 79 -4.72 3.19 -17.37
C THR A 79 -5.72 3.20 -16.21
N PRO A 80 -6.75 4.08 -16.21
CA PRO A 80 -7.79 4.07 -15.18
C PRO A 80 -8.42 2.68 -14.99
N GLY A 81 -8.59 2.27 -13.73
CA GLY A 81 -9.13 0.96 -13.39
C GLY A 81 -8.11 -0.18 -13.42
N ALA A 82 -6.84 0.09 -13.73
CA ALA A 82 -5.76 -0.89 -13.54
C ALA A 82 -5.79 -1.44 -12.10
N PRO A 83 -5.76 -2.78 -11.93
CA PRO A 83 -5.74 -3.37 -10.60
C PRO A 83 -4.48 -2.99 -9.84
N VAL A 84 -4.62 -2.93 -8.51
CA VAL A 84 -3.49 -2.98 -7.58
C VAL A 84 -3.56 -4.33 -6.87
N PHE A 85 -2.44 -5.04 -6.85
CA PHE A 85 -2.30 -6.38 -6.31
C PHE A 85 -1.35 -6.42 -5.13
N ILE A 86 -1.42 -7.53 -4.43
CA ILE A 86 -0.37 -8.04 -3.56
C ILE A 86 0.55 -8.92 -4.41
N TRP A 87 1.84 -8.66 -4.35
CA TRP A 87 2.83 -9.40 -5.13
C TRP A 87 4.15 -9.50 -4.38
N ASN A 88 4.92 -10.57 -4.60
CA ASN A 88 6.27 -10.67 -4.07
C ASN A 88 7.11 -9.48 -4.58
N ASP A 89 7.90 -8.87 -3.69
CA ASP A 89 8.86 -7.85 -4.11
C ASP A 89 9.82 -8.42 -5.16
N ASN A 90 9.77 -7.88 -6.36
CA ASN A 90 10.60 -8.29 -7.49
C ASN A 90 11.56 -7.17 -7.95
N GLY A 91 11.64 -6.08 -7.19
CA GLY A 91 12.45 -4.92 -7.54
C GLY A 91 11.85 -4.01 -8.61
N GLY A 92 10.64 -4.31 -9.10
CA GLY A 92 9.96 -3.56 -10.15
C GLY A 92 9.52 -2.17 -9.71
N LEU A 93 9.54 -1.21 -10.64
CA LEU A 93 9.10 0.16 -10.38
C LEU A 93 7.59 0.27 -10.15
N ASN A 94 6.81 -0.69 -10.63
CA ASN A 94 5.38 -0.83 -10.35
C ASN A 94 5.07 -1.19 -8.89
N GLN A 95 6.09 -1.43 -8.06
CA GLN A 95 6.01 -1.70 -6.63
C GLN A 95 6.51 -0.52 -5.78
N VAL A 96 6.85 0.60 -6.41
CA VAL A 96 7.38 1.81 -5.76
C VAL A 96 6.35 2.92 -5.84
N TRP A 97 6.00 3.47 -4.69
CA TRP A 97 4.94 4.48 -4.53
C TRP A 97 5.54 5.80 -4.06
N ILE A 98 5.12 6.89 -4.69
CA ILE A 98 5.44 8.24 -4.23
C ILE A 98 4.40 8.65 -3.20
N PHE A 99 4.84 9.11 -2.03
CA PHE A 99 3.96 9.67 -1.01
C PHE A 99 3.98 11.19 -1.13
N GLU A 100 2.87 11.75 -1.60
CA GLU A 100 2.65 13.19 -1.67
C GLU A 100 1.97 13.66 -0.39
N PRO A 101 2.61 14.51 0.42
CA PRO A 101 1.98 15.08 1.60
C PRO A 101 0.73 15.88 1.20
N VAL A 102 -0.34 15.70 1.95
CA VAL A 102 -1.54 16.52 1.84
C VAL A 102 -1.43 17.63 2.87
N GLU A 103 -1.69 18.88 2.46
CA GLU A 103 -1.82 19.99 3.42
C GLU A 103 -2.91 19.67 4.46
N ALA A 104 -2.64 20.05 5.71
CA ALA A 104 -3.50 19.74 6.86
C ALA A 104 -4.85 20.45 6.79
#